data_AF-A0A5D3GBL8-F1
#
_entry.id   AF-A0A5D3GBL8-F1
#
_cell.length_a   1.000
_cell.length_b   1.000
_cell.length_c   1.000
_cell.angle_alpha   90.00
_cell.angle_beta   90.00
_cell.angle_gamma   90.00
#
_symmetry.space_group_name_H-M   'P 1'
#
loop_
_entity.id
_entity.type
_entity.pdbx_description
1 polymer ?
#
loop_
_entity_poly.entity_id
_entity_poly.type
_entity_poly.pdbx_seq_one_letter_code
_entity_poly.pdbx_strand_id
1 'polypeptide(L)'
;MLELRPFNTLGGAHHGWLDAHHHFSFAEYHDPERMHWGNLRVWNDDIIAPGSGFPQHPHRDMEIITYVREGAISHADNLGNKGRTEAGDVQVMSAGTGIAHSEYNLEATPTKIFQIWIIPNEAGLPPSWGAKPFPQGNREGFVTLASGKAGDSESLRIRADARLVAANLKAGESAEYRLDNGRRAYLVPATGVIEVNGLRAQARDGVAVEDEQVLRVTAIEDSEIVLVDLA
;
A
#
# COMPACT_ATOMS: atom_id res chain seq x y z
N MET A 1 -5.36 -1.08 20.69
CA MET A 1 -4.18 -1.98 20.68
C MET A 1 -3.32 -1.72 19.45
N LEU A 2 -2.00 -1.67 19.63
CA LEU A 2 -1.02 -1.61 18.53
C LEU A 2 -0.06 -2.79 18.64
N GLU A 3 0.21 -3.44 17.51
CA GLU A 3 1.17 -4.54 17.37
C GLU A 3 2.24 -4.15 16.35
N LEU A 4 3.51 -4.12 16.77
CA LEU A 4 4.64 -3.93 15.86
C LEU A 4 4.96 -5.24 15.14
N ARG A 5 5.13 -5.18 13.82
CA ARG A 5 5.59 -6.27 12.96
C ARG A 5 6.92 -5.84 12.33
N PRO A 6 8.05 -6.16 12.98
CA PRO A 6 9.34 -5.64 12.54
C PRO A 6 9.71 -6.18 11.16
N PHE A 7 10.24 -5.31 10.30
CA PHE A 7 10.59 -5.60 8.91
C PHE A 7 11.51 -6.83 8.78
N ASN A 8 12.49 -6.95 9.68
CA ASN A 8 13.46 -8.06 9.69
C ASN A 8 12.86 -9.43 10.10
N THR A 9 11.58 -9.46 10.51
CA THR A 9 10.84 -10.71 10.80
C THR A 9 9.89 -11.10 9.68
N LEU A 10 9.81 -10.31 8.62
CA LEU A 10 8.93 -10.61 7.49
C LEU A 10 9.52 -11.75 6.66
N GLY A 11 8.67 -12.62 6.14
CA GLY A 11 9.06 -13.54 5.09
C GLY A 11 9.38 -12.78 3.80
N GLY A 12 10.05 -13.43 2.87
CA GLY A 12 10.39 -12.80 1.60
C GLY A 12 10.87 -13.79 0.57
N ALA A 13 11.07 -13.28 -0.64
CA ALA A 13 11.58 -14.02 -1.77
C ALA A 13 12.56 -13.17 -2.57
N HIS A 14 13.67 -13.78 -2.98
CA HIS A 14 14.68 -13.12 -3.81
C HIS A 14 14.86 -13.89 -5.12
N HIS A 15 14.35 -13.34 -6.21
CA HIS A 15 14.34 -13.96 -7.54
C HIS A 15 15.39 -13.37 -8.49
N GLY A 16 16.40 -12.67 -7.94
CA GLY A 16 17.46 -12.01 -8.71
C GLY A 16 17.02 -10.65 -9.27
N TRP A 17 15.86 -10.60 -9.93
CA TRP A 17 15.27 -9.35 -10.42
C TRP A 17 14.28 -8.70 -9.43
N LEU A 18 13.78 -9.49 -8.48
CA LEU A 18 12.82 -9.07 -7.45
C LEU A 18 13.38 -9.44 -6.08
N ASP A 19 13.42 -8.47 -5.18
CA ASP A 19 13.59 -8.66 -3.75
C ASP A 19 12.29 -8.23 -3.05
N ALA A 20 11.51 -9.21 -2.61
CA ALA A 20 10.16 -9.02 -2.07
C ALA A 20 10.12 -9.40 -0.58
N HIS A 21 9.51 -8.55 0.23
CA HIS A 21 9.24 -8.82 1.65
C HIS A 21 7.73 -8.78 1.90
N HIS A 22 7.22 -9.76 2.62
CA HIS A 22 5.79 -10.02 2.76
C HIS A 22 5.32 -9.76 4.19
N HIS A 23 4.51 -8.72 4.39
CA HIS A 23 3.89 -8.44 5.69
C HIS A 23 2.81 -9.48 6.05
N PHE A 24 2.27 -10.17 5.04
CA PHE A 24 1.26 -11.21 5.15
C PHE A 24 1.64 -12.43 4.31
N SER A 25 1.12 -13.61 4.64
CA SER A 25 1.32 -14.86 3.90
C SER A 25 0.98 -14.71 2.42
N PHE A 26 1.96 -14.93 1.55
CA PHE A 26 1.85 -14.70 0.12
C PHE A 26 2.79 -15.61 -0.66
N ALA A 27 2.36 -16.08 -1.83
CA ALA A 27 3.10 -17.07 -2.63
C ALA A 27 3.54 -18.28 -1.77
N GLU A 28 4.83 -18.60 -1.77
CA GLU A 28 5.40 -19.72 -1.00
C GLU A 28 5.63 -19.38 0.49
N TYR A 29 5.53 -18.10 0.88
CA TYR A 29 5.64 -17.70 2.28
C TYR A 29 4.30 -17.92 3.02
N HIS A 30 4.36 -18.68 4.10
CA HIS A 30 3.19 -19.01 4.91
C HIS A 30 3.45 -18.85 6.41
N ASP A 31 2.72 -17.93 7.01
CA ASP A 31 2.58 -17.70 8.45
C ASP A 31 1.07 -17.67 8.81
N PRO A 32 0.58 -18.66 9.59
CA PRO A 32 -0.84 -18.72 9.95
C PRO A 32 -1.32 -17.53 10.79
N GLU A 33 -0.42 -16.82 11.48
CA GLU A 33 -0.77 -15.62 12.27
C GLU A 33 -0.84 -14.35 11.41
N ARG A 34 -0.33 -14.40 10.17
CA ARG A 34 -0.27 -13.25 9.25
C ARG A 34 -0.99 -13.53 7.93
N MET A 35 -2.16 -14.15 7.96
CA MET A 35 -2.91 -14.46 6.74
C MET A 35 -3.60 -13.24 6.10
N HIS A 36 -4.14 -12.34 6.92
CA HIS A 36 -4.77 -11.07 6.55
C HIS A 36 -4.95 -10.20 7.79
N TRP A 37 -5.34 -8.93 7.62
CA TRP A 37 -5.73 -8.02 8.70
C TRP A 37 -7.00 -7.28 8.30
N GLY A 38 -8.15 -7.59 8.93
CA GLY A 38 -9.44 -7.18 8.36
C GLY A 38 -9.57 -7.69 6.93
N ASN A 39 -9.90 -6.80 5.98
CA ASN A 39 -9.92 -7.08 4.54
C ASN A 39 -8.58 -6.82 3.81
N LEU A 40 -7.50 -6.43 4.50
CA LEU A 40 -6.15 -6.34 3.92
C LEU A 40 -5.56 -7.74 3.76
N ARG A 41 -5.33 -8.16 2.51
CA ARG A 41 -4.84 -9.51 2.20
C ARG A 41 -3.34 -9.56 1.92
N VAL A 42 -2.80 -8.55 1.26
CA VAL A 42 -1.38 -8.49 0.86
C VAL A 42 -0.83 -7.10 1.14
N TRP A 43 0.38 -7.05 1.67
CA TRP A 43 1.23 -5.87 1.63
C TRP A 43 2.65 -6.36 1.40
N ASN A 44 3.11 -6.19 0.16
CA ASN A 44 4.47 -6.55 -0.24
C ASN A 44 5.33 -5.29 -0.33
N ASP A 45 6.53 -5.35 0.22
CA ASP A 45 7.59 -4.37 0.01
C ASP A 45 8.57 -4.95 -1.02
N ASP A 46 8.45 -4.45 -2.26
CA ASP A 46 9.16 -4.99 -3.42
C ASP A 46 10.23 -4.01 -3.91
N ILE A 47 11.40 -4.56 -4.23
CA ILE A 47 12.48 -3.89 -4.97
C ILE A 47 12.65 -4.61 -6.31
N ILE A 48 12.44 -3.89 -7.40
CA ILE A 48 12.41 -4.41 -8.76
C ILE A 48 13.62 -3.88 -9.53
N ALA A 49 14.44 -4.78 -10.07
CA ALA A 49 15.64 -4.43 -10.82
C ALA A 49 15.33 -3.67 -12.14
N PRO A 50 16.29 -2.87 -12.65
CA PRO A 50 16.14 -2.16 -13.92
C PRO A 50 15.76 -3.08 -15.09
N GLY A 51 14.85 -2.63 -15.94
CA GLY A 51 14.42 -3.35 -17.15
C GLY A 51 13.71 -4.68 -16.89
N SER A 52 13.28 -4.93 -15.65
CA SER A 52 12.61 -6.16 -15.23
C SER A 52 11.22 -5.89 -14.67
N GLY A 53 10.46 -6.93 -14.36
CA GLY A 53 9.08 -6.77 -13.91
C GLY A 53 8.31 -8.06 -13.88
N PHE A 54 7.06 -7.92 -13.46
CA PHE A 54 6.07 -8.98 -13.45
C PHE A 54 5.50 -9.16 -14.87
N PRO A 55 5.75 -10.31 -15.53
CA PRO A 55 5.14 -10.61 -16.81
C PRO A 55 3.62 -10.67 -16.71
N GLN A 56 2.93 -10.71 -17.85
CA GLN A 56 1.48 -10.71 -17.87
C GLN A 56 0.89 -11.89 -17.08
N HIS A 57 0.08 -11.60 -16.06
CA HIS A 57 -0.58 -12.59 -15.20
C HIS A 57 -2.01 -12.16 -14.84
N PRO A 58 -2.92 -13.10 -14.55
CA PRO A 58 -4.32 -12.79 -14.26
C PRO A 58 -4.57 -12.46 -12.79
N HIS A 59 -5.54 -11.59 -12.54
CA HIS A 59 -6.17 -11.34 -11.24
C HIS A 59 -7.69 -11.38 -11.37
N ARG A 60 -8.38 -11.63 -10.26
CA ARG A 60 -9.83 -11.63 -10.16
C ARG A 60 -10.27 -11.21 -8.77
N ASP A 61 -11.38 -10.47 -8.69
CA ASP A 61 -12.05 -10.11 -7.42
C ASP A 61 -11.08 -9.61 -6.32
N MET A 62 -10.18 -8.68 -6.70
CA MET A 62 -9.17 -8.07 -5.82
C MET A 62 -8.97 -6.59 -6.18
N GLU A 63 -8.85 -5.74 -5.16
CA GLU A 63 -8.42 -4.35 -5.33
C GLU A 63 -6.91 -4.28 -5.09
N ILE A 64 -6.15 -3.99 -6.15
CA ILE A 64 -4.69 -3.97 -6.13
C ILE A 64 -4.23 -2.52 -6.23
N ILE A 65 -3.53 -2.05 -5.21
CA ILE A 65 -2.99 -0.70 -5.13
C ILE A 65 -1.46 -0.78 -5.14
N THR A 66 -0.82 -0.05 -6.05
CA THR A 66 0.63 0.07 -6.10
C THR A 66 1.02 1.47 -5.66
N TYR A 67 1.78 1.57 -4.56
CA TYR A 67 2.38 2.81 -4.06
C TYR A 67 3.86 2.84 -4.43
N VAL A 68 4.28 3.80 -5.24
CA VAL A 68 5.68 3.89 -5.68
C VAL A 68 6.46 4.75 -4.69
N ARG A 69 7.51 4.18 -4.08
CA ARG A 69 8.38 4.89 -3.12
C ARG A 69 9.63 5.47 -3.77
N GLU A 70 10.18 4.77 -4.76
CA GLU A 70 11.38 5.20 -5.50
C GLU A 70 11.29 4.69 -6.94
N GLY A 71 11.75 5.49 -7.90
CA GLY A 71 11.71 5.15 -9.32
C GLY A 71 10.30 5.30 -9.91
N ALA A 72 9.93 4.36 -10.78
CA ALA A 72 8.63 4.31 -11.43
C ALA A 72 8.26 2.89 -11.86
N ILE A 73 6.97 2.61 -11.96
CA ILE A 73 6.43 1.34 -12.44
C ILE A 73 5.52 1.58 -13.65
N SER A 74 5.70 0.78 -14.70
CA SER A 74 4.88 0.86 -15.92
C SER A 74 3.88 -0.29 -15.97
N HIS A 75 2.60 0.06 -16.08
CA HIS A 75 1.48 -0.87 -16.19
C HIS A 75 1.06 -1.07 -17.64
N ALA A 76 0.64 -2.29 -17.96
CA ALA A 76 -0.12 -2.61 -19.16
C ALA A 76 -1.10 -3.76 -18.89
N ASP A 77 -2.31 -3.70 -19.46
CA ASP A 77 -3.30 -4.77 -19.34
C ASP A 77 -3.97 -5.17 -20.66
N ASN A 78 -4.73 -6.27 -20.60
CA ASN A 78 -5.46 -6.83 -21.73
C ASN A 78 -6.72 -6.03 -22.15
N LEU A 79 -7.06 -4.95 -21.45
CA LEU A 79 -8.10 -3.99 -21.85
C LEU A 79 -7.50 -2.80 -22.62
N GLY A 80 -6.18 -2.75 -22.75
CA GLY A 80 -5.45 -1.73 -23.47
C GLY A 80 -5.01 -0.55 -22.61
N ASN A 81 -5.26 -0.56 -21.30
CA ASN A 81 -4.73 0.49 -20.43
C ASN A 81 -3.21 0.38 -20.36
N LYS A 82 -2.55 1.53 -20.37
CA LYS A 82 -1.12 1.66 -20.17
C LYS A 82 -0.84 2.92 -19.37
N GLY A 83 0.14 2.86 -18.48
CA GLY A 83 0.52 4.01 -17.68
C GLY A 83 1.86 3.83 -17.02
N ARG A 84 2.45 4.95 -16.59
CA ARG A 84 3.66 4.98 -15.78
C ARG A 84 3.37 5.77 -14.52
N THR A 85 3.59 5.15 -13.37
CA THR A 85 3.36 5.74 -12.04
C THR A 85 4.71 6.02 -11.40
N GLU A 86 4.96 7.26 -10.99
CA GLU A 86 6.23 7.73 -10.44
C GLU A 86 6.24 7.70 -8.90
N ALA A 87 7.42 7.85 -8.31
CA ALA A 87 7.59 7.94 -6.86
C ALA A 87 6.69 9.02 -6.23
N GLY A 88 5.98 8.64 -5.18
CA GLY A 88 4.99 9.45 -4.48
C GLY A 88 3.56 9.31 -5.01
N ASP A 89 3.36 8.66 -6.17
CA ASP A 89 2.06 8.45 -6.79
C ASP A 89 1.52 7.04 -6.52
N VAL A 90 0.23 6.85 -6.79
CA VAL A 90 -0.42 5.53 -6.74
C VAL A 90 -1.15 5.19 -8.03
N GLN A 91 -1.22 3.90 -8.30
CA GLN A 91 -2.18 3.31 -9.23
C GLN A 91 -3.07 2.32 -8.50
N VAL A 92 -4.31 2.19 -8.98
CA VAL A 92 -5.33 1.26 -8.50
C VAL A 92 -5.84 0.44 -9.67
N MET A 93 -5.88 -0.88 -9.48
CA MET A 93 -6.54 -1.82 -10.35
C MET A 93 -7.61 -2.58 -9.57
N SER A 94 -8.87 -2.43 -9.97
CA SER A 94 -9.96 -3.32 -9.53
C SER A 94 -10.05 -4.49 -10.52
N ALA A 95 -9.71 -5.70 -10.09
CA ALA A 95 -9.63 -6.85 -10.99
C ALA A 95 -11.02 -7.36 -11.45
N GLY A 96 -12.05 -7.24 -10.60
CA GLY A 96 -13.43 -7.56 -10.96
C GLY A 96 -13.61 -8.95 -11.57
N THR A 97 -14.39 -9.05 -12.65
CA THR A 97 -14.65 -10.30 -13.40
C THR A 97 -13.39 -10.99 -13.93
N GLY A 98 -12.28 -10.26 -14.04
CA GLY A 98 -10.96 -10.75 -14.41
C GLY A 98 -10.20 -9.75 -15.27
N ILE A 99 -8.91 -9.57 -14.98
CA ILE A 99 -7.99 -8.76 -15.78
C ILE A 99 -6.62 -9.43 -15.82
N ALA A 100 -5.93 -9.35 -16.96
CA ALA A 100 -4.55 -9.82 -17.06
C ALA A 100 -3.64 -8.63 -17.33
N HIS A 101 -2.61 -8.48 -16.49
CA HIS A 101 -1.76 -7.29 -16.49
C HIS A 101 -0.30 -7.61 -16.26
N SER A 102 0.56 -6.66 -16.58
CA SER A 102 2.01 -6.71 -16.37
C SER A 102 2.49 -5.40 -15.77
N GLU A 103 3.49 -5.47 -14.90
CA GLU A 103 4.11 -4.31 -14.26
C GLU A 103 5.63 -4.38 -14.42
N TYR A 104 6.23 -3.41 -15.11
CA TYR A 104 7.68 -3.37 -15.38
C TYR A 104 8.35 -2.11 -14.86
N ASN A 105 9.49 -2.29 -14.22
CA ASN A 105 10.45 -1.22 -14.01
C ASN A 105 11.21 -0.99 -15.33
N LEU A 106 10.81 0.04 -16.08
CA LEU A 106 11.49 0.47 -17.31
C LEU A 106 12.59 1.51 -17.05
N GLU A 107 12.88 1.80 -15.78
CA GLU A 107 13.90 2.75 -15.38
C GLU A 107 15.30 2.12 -15.38
N ALA A 108 16.34 2.96 -15.35
CA ALA A 108 17.73 2.54 -15.28
C ALA A 108 18.19 2.16 -13.86
N THR A 109 17.38 2.50 -12.84
CA THR A 109 17.65 2.24 -11.41
C THR A 109 16.58 1.31 -10.83
N PRO A 110 16.85 0.64 -9.69
CA PRO A 110 15.83 -0.14 -9.02
C PRO A 110 14.61 0.72 -8.66
N THR A 111 13.42 0.14 -8.81
CA THR A 111 12.14 0.74 -8.40
C THR A 111 11.69 0.07 -7.12
N LYS A 112 11.22 0.86 -6.15
CA LYS A 112 10.71 0.38 -4.86
C LYS A 112 9.23 0.67 -4.77
N ILE A 113 8.43 -0.34 -4.48
CA ILE A 113 6.97 -0.19 -4.35
C ILE A 113 6.46 -0.84 -3.06
N PHE A 114 5.27 -0.42 -2.65
CA PHE A 114 4.37 -1.29 -1.91
C PHE A 114 3.28 -1.81 -2.86
N GLN A 115 3.07 -3.13 -2.85
CA GLN A 115 1.93 -3.76 -3.52
C GLN A 115 0.91 -4.18 -2.46
N ILE A 116 -0.25 -3.53 -2.45
CA ILE A 116 -1.26 -3.61 -1.39
C ILE A 116 -2.54 -4.18 -1.98
N TRP A 117 -3.01 -5.31 -1.45
CA TRP A 117 -4.23 -5.97 -1.95
C TRP A 117 -5.31 -5.97 -0.88
N ILE A 118 -6.49 -5.49 -1.26
CA ILE A 118 -7.66 -5.40 -0.40
C ILE A 118 -8.79 -6.23 -1.00
N ILE A 119 -9.37 -7.09 -0.17
CA ILE A 119 -10.53 -7.91 -0.56
C ILE A 119 -11.72 -6.98 -0.79
N PRO A 120 -12.35 -6.99 -1.99
CA PRO A 120 -13.48 -6.14 -2.30
C PRO A 120 -14.74 -6.57 -1.54
N ASN A 121 -15.67 -5.63 -1.36
CA ASN A 121 -17.00 -5.89 -0.79
C ASN A 121 -17.93 -6.55 -1.80
N GLU A 122 -17.64 -6.38 -3.10
CA GLU A 122 -18.47 -6.83 -4.21
C GLU A 122 -17.60 -7.58 -5.23
N ALA A 123 -18.06 -8.75 -5.66
CA ALA A 123 -17.40 -9.57 -6.67
C ALA A 123 -18.10 -9.44 -8.03
N GLY A 124 -17.38 -9.75 -9.11
CA GLY A 124 -17.99 -9.89 -10.45
C GLY A 124 -18.39 -8.58 -11.14
N LEU A 125 -17.89 -7.44 -10.67
CA LEU A 125 -18.04 -6.17 -11.37
C LEU A 125 -17.01 -6.01 -12.52
N PRO A 126 -17.23 -5.14 -13.52
CA PRO A 126 -16.26 -4.94 -14.59
C PRO A 126 -14.89 -4.45 -14.06
N PRO A 127 -13.77 -4.94 -14.60
CA PRO A 127 -12.43 -4.46 -14.23
C PRO A 127 -12.24 -2.96 -14.51
N SER A 128 -11.36 -2.32 -13.75
CA SER A 128 -10.97 -0.92 -13.97
C SER A 128 -9.53 -0.68 -13.53
N TRP A 129 -8.87 0.28 -14.16
CA TRP A 129 -7.53 0.73 -13.79
C TRP A 129 -7.47 2.26 -13.83
N GLY A 130 -6.70 2.85 -12.91
CA GLY A 130 -6.40 4.27 -12.92
C GLY A 130 -5.18 4.60 -12.08
N ALA A 131 -4.48 5.66 -12.46
CA ALA A 131 -3.37 6.23 -11.69
C ALA A 131 -3.66 7.71 -11.41
N LYS A 132 -3.17 8.21 -10.29
CA LYS A 132 -3.32 9.62 -9.94
C LYS A 132 -2.01 10.14 -9.36
N PRO A 133 -1.53 11.32 -9.81
CA PRO A 133 -0.41 11.97 -9.16
C PRO A 133 -0.82 12.47 -7.80
N PHE A 134 0.05 12.32 -6.80
CA PHE A 134 -0.23 12.81 -5.46
C PHE A 134 0.70 13.96 -5.08
N PRO A 135 0.17 15.00 -4.41
CA PRO A 135 0.93 16.21 -4.16
C PRO A 135 2.24 15.91 -3.42
N GLN A 136 3.36 16.25 -4.05
CA GLN A 136 4.69 16.25 -3.44
C GLN A 136 4.82 17.58 -2.67
N GLY A 137 4.93 17.54 -1.34
CA GLY A 137 5.02 18.75 -0.51
C GLY A 137 4.55 18.56 0.93
N ASN A 138 4.52 19.65 1.71
CA ASN A 138 4.02 19.66 3.08
C ASN A 138 2.51 19.32 3.06
N ARG A 139 2.18 18.09 3.42
CA ARG A 139 0.80 17.65 3.61
C ARG A 139 0.44 17.99 5.05
N GLU A 140 -0.56 18.85 5.26
CA GLU A 140 -1.15 18.97 6.58
C GLU A 140 -1.92 17.66 6.87
N GLY A 141 -1.25 16.73 7.54
CA GLY A 141 -1.84 15.44 7.92
C GLY A 141 -1.95 14.41 6.79
N PHE A 142 -2.90 13.49 6.97
CA PHE A 142 -3.14 12.37 6.06
C PHE A 142 -3.99 12.78 4.86
N VAL A 143 -3.53 12.39 3.67
CA VAL A 143 -4.24 12.58 2.40
C VAL A 143 -4.79 11.24 1.91
N THR A 144 -6.06 11.20 1.52
CA THR A 144 -6.69 10.00 0.93
C THR A 144 -6.23 9.79 -0.50
N LEU A 145 -5.60 8.64 -0.75
CA LEU A 145 -5.06 8.25 -2.06
C LEU A 145 -6.02 7.36 -2.82
N ALA A 146 -6.60 6.38 -2.12
CA ALA A 146 -7.61 5.49 -2.65
C ALA A 146 -8.70 5.23 -1.60
N SER A 147 -9.96 5.15 -2.02
CA SER A 147 -11.08 4.97 -1.09
C SER A 147 -12.24 4.23 -1.74
N GLY A 148 -12.93 3.41 -0.94
CA GLY A 148 -14.27 2.91 -1.28
C GLY A 148 -15.40 3.66 -0.58
N LYS A 149 -15.09 4.62 0.30
CA LYS A 149 -16.08 5.39 1.05
C LYS A 149 -16.71 6.49 0.18
N ALA A 150 -18.03 6.69 0.35
CA ALA A 150 -18.72 7.82 -0.27
C ALA A 150 -18.22 9.14 0.34
N GLY A 151 -17.84 10.12 -0.49
CA GLY A 151 -17.33 11.42 -0.05
C GLY A 151 -15.87 11.69 -0.39
N ASP A 152 -15.06 10.65 -0.64
CA ASP A 152 -13.66 10.79 -1.05
C ASP A 152 -13.52 10.91 -2.59
N SER A 153 -14.25 11.85 -3.20
CA SER A 153 -14.37 11.97 -4.68
C SER A 153 -13.04 12.27 -5.38
N GLU A 154 -12.08 12.83 -4.66
CA GLU A 154 -10.74 13.14 -5.17
C GLU A 154 -9.78 11.94 -5.08
N SER A 155 -10.17 10.81 -4.50
CA SER A 155 -9.30 9.62 -4.41
C SER A 155 -9.52 8.67 -5.58
N LEU A 156 -8.56 7.78 -5.83
CA LEU A 156 -8.80 6.64 -6.72
C LEU A 156 -9.84 5.71 -6.09
N ARG A 157 -10.81 5.26 -6.89
CA ARG A 157 -11.87 4.41 -6.38
C ARG A 157 -11.36 2.98 -6.16
N ILE A 158 -11.59 2.45 -4.96
CA ILE A 158 -11.57 1.01 -4.69
C ILE A 158 -12.99 0.53 -4.33
N ARG A 159 -13.24 -0.77 -4.49
CA ARG A 159 -14.52 -1.43 -4.22
C ARG A 159 -14.49 -2.23 -2.92
N ALA A 160 -13.78 -1.71 -1.94
CA ALA A 160 -13.64 -2.28 -0.60
C ALA A 160 -14.01 -1.22 0.44
N ASP A 161 -14.48 -1.65 1.62
CA ASP A 161 -14.69 -0.74 2.76
C ASP A 161 -13.33 -0.42 3.42
N ALA A 162 -12.53 0.36 2.69
CA ALA A 162 -11.18 0.73 3.08
C ALA A 162 -10.81 2.11 2.53
N ARG A 163 -9.77 2.71 3.13
CA ARG A 163 -9.07 3.90 2.63
C ARG A 163 -7.56 3.69 2.72
N LEU A 164 -6.87 3.91 1.62
CA LEU A 164 -5.42 4.13 1.62
C LEU A 164 -5.16 5.63 1.79
N VAL A 165 -4.39 5.99 2.81
CA VAL A 165 -3.99 7.37 3.09
C VAL A 165 -2.47 7.44 3.25
N ALA A 166 -1.90 8.62 3.00
CA ALA A 166 -0.48 8.85 3.28
C ALA A 166 -0.22 10.25 3.85
N ALA A 167 0.86 10.37 4.62
CA ALA A 167 1.33 11.62 5.20
C ALA A 167 2.84 11.75 5.02
N ASN A 168 3.31 12.99 4.83
CA ASN A 168 4.72 13.35 4.89
C ASN A 168 4.89 14.25 6.12
N LEU A 169 5.75 13.84 7.05
CA LEU A 169 5.99 14.57 8.29
C LEU A 169 7.49 14.87 8.43
N LYS A 170 7.82 16.10 8.78
CA LYS A 170 9.18 16.48 9.20
C LYS A 170 9.45 16.03 10.63
N ALA A 171 10.72 15.83 10.96
CA ALA A 171 11.11 15.47 12.33
C ALA A 171 10.49 16.44 13.36
N GLY A 172 9.77 15.89 14.34
CA GLY A 172 9.03 16.62 15.37
C GLY A 172 7.58 16.98 15.03
N GLU A 173 7.14 16.83 13.78
CA GLU A 173 5.75 17.04 13.40
C GLU A 173 4.87 15.84 13.78
N SER A 174 3.58 16.10 13.98
CA SER A 174 2.58 15.07 14.23
C SER A 174 1.36 15.23 13.33
N ALA A 175 0.74 14.09 12.98
CA ALA A 175 -0.58 14.04 12.36
C ALA A 175 -1.50 13.08 13.13
N GLU A 176 -2.79 13.39 13.13
CA GLU A 176 -3.82 12.49 13.66
C GLU A 176 -4.61 11.86 12.51
N TYR A 177 -4.90 10.58 12.64
CA TYR A 177 -5.88 9.88 11.82
C TYR A 177 -7.01 9.34 12.70
N ARG A 178 -8.26 9.60 12.31
CA ARG A 178 -9.44 9.13 13.05
C ARG A 178 -10.08 7.93 12.35
N LEU A 179 -10.23 6.85 13.10
CA LEU A 179 -10.92 5.64 12.70
C LEU A 179 -12.36 5.67 13.23
N ASP A 180 -13.31 5.21 12.43
CA ASP A 180 -14.66 4.94 12.93
C ASP A 180 -14.64 3.71 13.87
N ASN A 181 -15.67 3.57 14.71
CA ASN A 181 -15.74 2.45 15.66
C ASN A 181 -15.69 1.08 14.97
N GLY A 182 -14.92 0.17 15.56
CA GLY A 182 -14.78 -1.22 15.10
C GLY A 182 -13.83 -1.41 13.93
N ARG A 183 -13.26 -0.33 13.39
CA ARG A 183 -12.33 -0.38 12.27
C ARG A 183 -10.92 -0.77 12.72
N ARG A 184 -10.19 -1.37 11.79
CA ARG A 184 -8.77 -1.70 11.93
C ARG A 184 -7.93 -0.72 11.11
N ALA A 185 -6.65 -0.61 11.41
CA ALA A 185 -5.69 0.00 10.50
C ALA A 185 -4.42 -0.82 10.39
N TYR A 186 -3.73 -0.66 9.26
CA TYR A 186 -2.37 -1.15 9.06
C TYR A 186 -1.51 -0.01 8.54
N LEU A 187 -0.45 0.33 9.25
CA LEU A 187 0.42 1.46 8.94
C LEU A 187 1.85 0.99 8.71
N VAL A 188 2.52 1.56 7.71
CA VAL A 188 3.94 1.33 7.42
C VAL A 188 4.62 2.68 7.12
N PRO A 189 5.65 3.10 7.87
CA PRO A 189 6.53 4.17 7.43
C PRO A 189 7.33 3.70 6.21
N ALA A 190 7.11 4.32 5.05
CA ALA A 190 7.88 4.07 3.84
C ALA A 190 9.35 4.48 4.02
N THR A 191 9.58 5.56 4.78
CA THR A 191 10.88 6.11 5.13
C THR A 191 10.87 6.65 6.57
N GLY A 192 12.06 6.88 7.13
CA GLY A 192 12.23 7.52 8.44
C GLY A 192 11.86 6.62 9.62
N VAL A 193 11.61 7.28 10.76
CA VAL A 193 11.26 6.64 12.03
C VAL A 193 10.12 7.43 12.65
N ILE A 194 9.10 6.72 13.11
CA ILE A 194 7.90 7.31 13.68
C ILE A 194 7.58 6.73 15.06
N GLU A 195 6.72 7.43 15.79
CA GLU A 195 6.04 6.94 16.97
C GLU A 195 4.52 7.05 16.76
N VAL A 196 3.78 5.95 16.95
CA VAL A 196 2.32 5.89 16.84
C VAL A 196 1.76 5.58 18.22
N ASN A 197 1.06 6.51 18.85
CA ASN A 197 0.50 6.34 20.21
C ASN A 197 1.51 5.74 21.23
N GLY A 198 2.78 6.15 21.15
CA GLY A 198 3.86 5.65 22.02
C GLY A 198 4.59 4.39 21.53
N LEU A 199 4.13 3.75 20.45
CA LEU A 199 4.83 2.63 19.80
C LEU A 199 5.77 3.16 18.72
N ARG A 200 7.08 2.92 18.87
CA ARG A 200 8.09 3.30 17.87
C ARG A 200 8.17 2.27 16.74
N ALA A 201 8.20 2.75 15.50
CA ALA A 201 8.36 1.93 14.29
C ALA A 201 9.41 2.55 13.36
N GLN A 202 10.29 1.72 12.82
CA GLN A 202 11.29 2.13 11.83
C GLN A 202 10.75 1.94 10.41
N ALA A 203 11.41 2.54 9.43
CA ALA A 203 11.08 2.37 8.01
C ALA A 203 10.85 0.89 7.69
N ARG A 204 9.73 0.62 7.02
CA ARG A 204 9.25 -0.69 6.56
C ARG A 204 8.71 -1.63 7.66
N ASP A 205 8.74 -1.23 8.93
CA ASP A 205 8.01 -1.96 9.97
C ASP A 205 6.49 -1.84 9.75
N GLY A 206 5.76 -2.93 10.00
CA GLY A 206 4.30 -2.88 10.05
C GLY A 206 3.78 -2.49 11.43
N VAL A 207 2.71 -1.72 11.49
CA VAL A 207 1.95 -1.43 12.71
C VAL A 207 0.51 -1.86 12.48
N ALA A 208 0.12 -2.98 13.07
CA ALA A 208 -1.27 -3.44 13.07
C ALA A 208 -2.03 -2.79 14.22
N VAL A 209 -3.19 -2.21 13.91
CA VAL A 209 -4.02 -1.43 14.83
C VAL A 209 -5.43 -2.01 14.88
N GLU A 210 -5.93 -2.24 16.08
CA GLU A 210 -7.33 -2.53 16.39
C GLU A 210 -7.70 -1.86 17.71
N ASP A 211 -9.00 -1.62 17.97
CA ASP A 211 -9.47 -0.98 19.22
C ASP A 211 -8.80 0.37 19.54
N GLU A 212 -8.48 1.16 18.51
CA GLU A 212 -8.00 2.54 18.62
C GLU A 212 -8.84 3.45 17.73
N GLN A 213 -9.37 4.55 18.27
CA GLN A 213 -10.15 5.51 17.49
C GLN A 213 -9.30 6.63 16.89
N VAL A 214 -8.18 6.97 17.55
CA VAL A 214 -7.30 8.06 17.13
C VAL A 214 -5.86 7.56 17.10
N LEU A 215 -5.26 7.62 15.92
CA LEU A 215 -3.85 7.35 15.70
C LEU A 215 -3.11 8.67 15.63
N ARG A 216 -2.36 8.99 16.68
CA ARG A 216 -1.42 10.10 16.67
C ARG A 216 -0.05 9.60 16.24
N VAL A 217 0.39 10.04 15.08
CA VAL A 217 1.68 9.69 14.49
C VAL A 217 2.61 10.88 14.61
N THR A 218 3.77 10.68 15.25
CA THR A 218 4.83 11.69 15.38
C THR A 218 6.07 11.22 14.62
N ALA A 219 6.61 12.07 13.76
CA ALA A 219 7.87 11.80 13.09
C ALA A 219 9.06 12.05 14.04
N ILE A 220 9.89 11.02 14.24
CA ILE A 220 11.18 11.14 14.94
C ILE A 220 12.25 11.61 13.95
N GLU A 221 12.16 11.13 12.71
CA GLU A 221 12.93 11.57 11.55
C GLU A 221 11.96 12.03 10.46
N ASP A 222 12.45 12.76 9.44
CA ASP A 222 11.66 13.03 8.24
C ASP A 222 11.12 11.71 7.68
N SER A 223 9.78 11.57 7.65
CA SER A 223 9.11 10.30 7.41
C SER A 223 7.97 10.44 6.42
N GLU A 224 7.87 9.47 5.52
CA GLU A 224 6.70 9.22 4.69
C GLU A 224 5.96 8.01 5.25
N ILE A 225 4.65 8.16 5.47
CA ILE A 225 3.82 7.16 6.14
C ILE A 225 2.68 6.77 5.21
N VAL A 226 2.46 5.46 5.06
CA VAL A 226 1.31 4.90 4.34
C VAL A 226 0.46 4.13 5.34
N LEU A 227 -0.85 4.37 5.34
CA LEU A 227 -1.81 3.69 6.21
C LEU A 227 -3.00 3.21 5.39
N VAL A 228 -3.47 2.01 5.68
CA VAL A 228 -4.78 1.53 5.23
C VAL A 228 -5.72 1.46 6.43
N ASP A 229 -6.82 2.18 6.33
CA ASP A 229 -8.00 2.13 7.19
C ASP A 229 -8.94 1.03 6.65
N LEU A 230 -9.32 0.08 7.49
CA LEU A 230 -9.91 -1.21 7.12
C LEU A 230 -11.21 -1.48 7.87
N ALA A 231 -12.07 -2.29 7.25
CA ALA A 231 -13.30 -2.80 7.87
C ALA A 231 -13.02 -3.74 9.04
#